data_AF-A0A950A155-F1
#
_entry.id   AF-A0A950A155-F1
#
_cell.length_a   1.000
_cell.length_b   1.000
_cell.length_c   1.000
_cell.angle_alpha   90.00
_cell.angle_beta   90.00
_cell.angle_gamma   90.00
#
_symmetry.space_group_name_H-M   'P 1'
#
loop_
_entity.id
_entity.type
_entity.pdbx_description
1 polymer ?
#
loop_
_entity_poly.entity_id
_entity_poly.type
_entity_poly.pdbx_seq_one_letter_code
_entity_poly.pdbx_strand_id
1 'polypeptide(L)'
;MTAAGRIANLIGEADSVVALTGAGISVPSGIPDFRSPGSGLWADVNPMEVAHIDAFHRDPERFWSFYGQRFQTLEAKRPNRAHAAL
;
A
#
# COMPACT_ATOMS: atom_id res chain seq x y z
N MET A 1 -20.54 19.66 -17.65
CA MET A 1 -20.27 18.89 -16.42
C MET A 1 -18.92 18.20 -16.60
N THR A 2 -17.98 18.33 -15.66
CA THR A 2 -16.65 17.67 -15.77
C THR A 2 -16.77 16.16 -15.49
N ALA A 3 -15.78 15.38 -15.91
CA ALA A 3 -15.73 13.95 -15.56
C ALA A 3 -15.77 13.74 -14.03
N ALA A 4 -15.05 14.56 -13.28
CA ALA A 4 -15.09 14.55 -11.82
C ALA A 4 -16.48 14.89 -11.25
N GLY A 5 -17.15 15.90 -11.80
CA GLY A 5 -18.51 16.26 -11.38
C GLY A 5 -19.53 15.14 -11.64
N ARG A 6 -19.37 14.40 -12.73
CA ARG A 6 -20.21 13.23 -13.03
C ARG A 6 -20.01 12.12 -12.00
N ILE A 7 -18.77 11.81 -11.63
CA ILE A 7 -18.46 10.79 -10.62
C ILE A 7 -18.99 11.20 -9.25
N ALA A 8 -18.87 12.48 -8.87
CA ALA A 8 -19.40 12.98 -7.61
C ALA A 8 -20.92 12.79 -7.51
N ASN A 9 -21.67 13.06 -8.59
CA ASN A 9 -23.11 12.81 -8.62
C ASN A 9 -23.44 11.32 -8.46
N LEU A 10 -22.75 10.44 -9.20
CA LEU A 10 -22.94 8.99 -9.10
C LEU A 10 -22.67 8.45 -7.68
N ILE A 11 -21.65 9.00 -7.00
CA ILE A 11 -21.36 8.65 -5.60
C ILE A 11 -22.48 9.15 -4.68
N GLY A 12 -22.98 10.37 -4.89
CA GLY A 12 -24.05 10.95 -4.06
C GLY A 12 -25.43 10.31 -4.23
N GLU A 13 -25.70 9.71 -5.39
CA GLU A 13 -26.96 9.02 -5.71
C GLU A 13 -26.95 7.52 -5.38
N ALA A 14 -25.78 6.94 -5.05
CA ALA A 14 -25.66 5.51 -4.80
C ALA A 14 -26.17 5.12 -3.41
N ASP A 15 -26.95 4.02 -3.33
CA ASP A 15 -27.38 3.44 -2.05
C ASP A 15 -26.20 2.85 -1.24
N SER A 16 -25.12 2.45 -1.93
CA SER A 16 -23.91 1.89 -1.32
C SER A 16 -22.68 2.19 -2.17
N VAL A 17 -21.60 2.63 -1.51
CA VAL A 17 -20.31 2.94 -2.13
C VAL A 17 -19.22 2.13 -1.45
N VAL A 18 -18.35 1.50 -2.23
CA VAL A 18 -17.22 0.70 -1.74
C VAL A 18 -15.94 1.18 -2.39
N ALA A 19 -14.89 1.35 -1.59
CA ALA A 19 -13.55 1.66 -2.08
C ALA A 19 -12.62 0.45 -1.87
N LEU A 20 -12.04 -0.04 -2.96
CA LEU A 20 -10.93 -1.00 -2.92
C LEU A 20 -9.62 -0.24 -3.10
N THR A 21 -8.77 -0.28 -2.09
CA THR A 21 -7.46 0.42 -2.10
C THR A 21 -6.31 -0.57 -2.18
N GLY A 22 -5.12 -0.06 -2.50
CA GLY A 22 -3.88 -0.81 -2.46
C GLY A 22 -2.74 0.08 -1.96
N ALA A 23 -1.52 -0.45 -1.92
CA ALA A 23 -0.36 0.24 -1.33
C ALA A 23 -0.10 1.65 -1.90
N GLY A 24 -0.50 1.91 -3.14
CA GLY A 24 -0.39 3.23 -3.79
C GLY A 24 -1.04 4.37 -3.00
N ILE A 25 -2.13 4.10 -2.24
CA ILE A 25 -2.78 5.13 -1.41
C ILE A 25 -1.85 5.66 -0.31
N SER A 26 -0.88 4.85 0.11
CA SER A 26 0.06 5.16 1.21
C SER A 26 1.38 5.75 0.73
N VAL A 27 1.64 5.80 -0.58
CA VAL A 27 2.86 6.41 -1.14
C VAL A 27 3.04 7.87 -0.71
N PRO A 28 1.99 8.73 -0.73
CA PRO A 28 2.12 10.10 -0.22
C PRO A 28 2.35 10.19 1.29
N SER A 29 2.10 9.12 2.04
CA SER A 29 2.46 9.01 3.46
C SER A 29 3.91 8.57 3.66
N GLY A 30 4.70 8.45 2.58
CA GLY A 30 6.09 8.00 2.62
C GLY A 30 6.23 6.51 2.92
N ILE A 31 5.22 5.70 2.60
CA ILE A 31 5.28 4.24 2.64
C ILE A 31 5.43 3.76 1.19
N PRO A 32 6.55 3.14 0.80
CA PRO A 32 6.75 2.68 -0.58
C PRO A 32 5.69 1.63 -0.94
N ASP A 33 5.23 1.65 -2.19
CA ASP A 33 4.43 0.56 -2.71
C ASP A 33 5.30 -0.63 -3.12
N PHE A 34 4.67 -1.65 -3.66
CA PHE A 34 5.34 -2.87 -4.05
C PHE A 34 5.89 -2.88 -5.48
N ARG A 35 5.34 -2.09 -6.41
CA ARG A 35 5.48 -2.33 -7.86
C ARG A 35 5.81 -1.10 -8.70
N SER A 36 5.90 0.08 -8.10
CA SER A 36 6.27 1.30 -8.82
C SER A 36 7.65 1.13 -9.48
N PRO A 37 7.79 1.43 -10.79
CA PRO A 37 9.08 1.32 -11.46
C PRO A 37 10.16 2.14 -10.76
N GLY A 38 11.29 1.51 -10.41
CA GLY A 38 12.44 2.16 -9.79
C GLY A 38 12.28 2.58 -8.31
N SER A 39 11.12 2.34 -7.69
CA SER A 39 10.90 2.69 -6.26
C SER A 39 10.04 1.68 -5.48
N GLY A 40 9.39 0.75 -6.16
CA GLY A 40 8.59 -0.30 -5.55
C GLY A 40 9.45 -1.41 -4.97
N LEU A 41 9.03 -1.97 -3.84
CA LEU A 41 9.82 -2.98 -3.11
C LEU A 41 10.25 -4.19 -3.95
N TRP A 42 9.46 -4.62 -4.93
CA TRP A 42 9.78 -5.76 -5.79
C TRP A 42 10.75 -5.45 -6.94
N ALA A 43 11.15 -4.19 -7.10
CA ALA A 43 12.23 -3.85 -8.02
C ALA A 43 13.58 -4.39 -7.52
N ASP A 44 13.76 -4.47 -6.19
CA ASP A 44 15.04 -4.80 -5.57
C ASP A 44 15.10 -6.21 -4.97
N VAL A 45 13.95 -6.89 -4.83
CA VAL A 45 13.90 -8.24 -4.23
C VAL A 45 12.79 -9.10 -4.82
N ASN A 46 13.05 -10.40 -4.93
CA ASN A 46 12.04 -11.38 -5.27
C ASN A 46 11.06 -11.58 -4.09
N PRO A 47 9.75 -11.29 -4.24
CA PRO A 47 8.77 -11.47 -3.16
C PRO A 47 8.70 -12.91 -2.64
N MET A 48 8.97 -13.91 -3.50
CA MET A 48 8.95 -15.32 -3.09
C MET A 48 10.04 -15.67 -2.07
N GLU A 49 11.05 -14.82 -1.91
CA GLU A 49 12.14 -15.03 -0.97
C GLU A 49 11.96 -14.31 0.36
N VAL A 50 11.04 -13.34 0.43
CA VAL A 50 10.89 -12.46 1.61
C VAL A 50 9.45 -12.33 2.11
N ALA A 51 8.46 -12.72 1.31
CA ALA A 51 7.03 -12.56 1.59
C ALA A 51 6.22 -13.84 1.30
N HIS A 52 6.84 -15.00 1.47
CA HIS A 52 6.20 -16.31 1.31
C HIS A 52 6.31 -17.14 2.60
N ILE A 53 5.28 -17.92 2.93
CA ILE A 53 5.25 -18.72 4.16
C ILE A 53 6.40 -19.73 4.24
N ASP A 54 6.73 -20.38 3.13
CA ASP A 54 7.87 -21.32 3.09
C ASP A 54 9.21 -20.61 3.27
N ALA A 55 9.33 -19.36 2.79
CA ALA A 55 10.53 -18.57 3.02
C ALA A 55 10.68 -18.23 4.51
N PHE A 56 9.58 -17.87 5.18
CA PHE A 56 9.57 -17.62 6.63
C PHE A 56 9.91 -18.87 7.45
N HIS A 57 9.34 -20.04 7.12
CA HIS A 57 9.65 -21.28 7.82
C HIS A 57 11.10 -21.75 7.63
N ARG A 58 11.66 -21.53 6.44
CA ARG A 58 13.04 -21.90 6.13
C ARG A 58 14.06 -20.94 6.73
N ASP A 59 13.77 -19.65 6.71
CA ASP A 59 14.67 -18.57 7.12
C ASP A 59 13.88 -17.39 7.72
N PRO A 60 13.47 -17.48 9.00
CA PRO A 60 12.70 -16.42 9.65
C PRO A 60 13.53 -15.15 9.87
N GLU A 61 14.86 -15.25 9.97
CA GLU A 61 15.75 -14.11 10.13
C GLU A 61 15.73 -13.21 8.89
N ARG A 62 15.74 -13.80 7.69
CA ARG A 62 15.62 -13.04 6.44
C ARG A 62 14.29 -12.32 6.31
N PHE A 63 13.18 -12.95 6.72
CA PHE A 63 11.88 -12.30 6.77
C PHE A 63 11.91 -11.08 7.70
N TRP A 64 12.41 -11.24 8.93
CA TRP A 64 12.47 -10.15 9.90
C TRP A 64 13.45 -9.04 9.51
N SER A 65 14.56 -9.38 8.87
CA SER A 65 15.49 -8.40 8.31
C SER A 65 14.82 -7.55 7.22
N PHE A 66 13.91 -8.14 6.44
CA PHE A 66 13.15 -7.41 5.44
C PHE A 66 11.96 -6.64 6.05
N TYR A 67 11.00 -7.32 6.69
CA TYR A 67 9.77 -6.68 7.18
C TYR A 67 9.92 -5.95 8.51
N GLY A 68 10.80 -6.38 9.41
CA GLY A 68 10.94 -5.84 10.75
C GLY A 68 11.31 -4.35 10.77
N GLN A 69 12.31 -3.97 9.96
CA GLN A 69 12.68 -2.56 9.80
C GLN A 69 11.50 -1.73 9.27
N ARG A 70 10.76 -2.26 8.30
CA ARG A 70 9.61 -1.58 7.71
C ARG A 70 8.51 -1.35 8.75
N PHE A 71 8.20 -2.33 9.59
CA PHE A 71 7.23 -2.16 10.68
C PHE A 71 7.65 -1.08 11.67
N GLN A 72 8.93 -1.02 12.04
CA GLN A 72 9.44 0.04 12.91
C GLN A 72 9.25 1.44 12.30
N THR A 73 9.42 1.58 10.98
CA THR A 73 9.23 2.90 10.32
C THR A 73 7.78 3.38 10.31
N LEU A 74 6.79 2.51 10.54
CA LEU A 74 5.37 2.86 10.45
C LEU A 74 4.92 3.82 11.56
N GLU A 75 5.54 3.78 12.74
CA GLU A 75 5.16 4.60 13.90
C GLU A 75 5.21 6.11 13.61
N ALA A 76 6.19 6.52 12.79
CA ALA A 76 6.36 7.91 12.39
C ALA A 76 5.46 8.34 11.21
N LYS A 77 4.79 7.39 10.53
CA LYS A 77 3.95 7.71 9.36
C LYS A 77 2.59 8.25 9.81
N ARG A 78 1.95 9.04 8.94
CA ARG A 78 0.63 9.65 9.20
C ARG A 78 -0.30 9.46 7.99
N PRO A 79 -1.62 9.36 8.20
CA PRO A 79 -2.58 9.35 7.11
C PRO A 79 -2.43 10.60 6.23
N ASN A 80 -2.40 10.41 4.92
CA ASN A 80 -2.48 11.51 3.95
C ASN A 80 -3.93 11.84 3.57
N ARG A 81 -4.11 12.86 2.70
CA ARG A 81 -5.43 13.36 2.27
C ARG A 81 -6.33 12.29 1.63
N ALA A 82 -5.77 11.29 0.96
CA ALA A 82 -6.57 10.21 0.38
C ALA A 82 -7.19 9.32 1.46
N HIS A 83 -6.43 9.01 2.52
CA HIS A 83 -6.98 8.29 3.68
C HIS A 83 -8.02 9.10 4.44
N ALA A 84 -7.86 10.43 4.52
CA ALA A 84 -8.84 11.28 5.20
C ALA A 84 -10.14 11.48 4.39
N ALA A 85 -10.11 11.19 3.10
CA ALA A 85 -11.26 11.34 2.20
C ALA A 85 -12.08 10.05 2.07
N LEU A 86 -11.53 8.91 2.52
CA LEU A 86 -12.20 7.60 2.56
C LEU A 86 -12.57 7.26 4.00
#